data_AF-A0A7X8D0I1-F1
#
_entry.id   AF-A0A7X8D0I1-F1
#
_cell.length_a   1.000
_cell.length_b   1.000
_cell.length_c   1.000
_cell.angle_alpha   90.00
_cell.angle_beta   90.00
_cell.angle_gamma   90.00
#
_symmetry.space_group_name_H-M   'P 1'
#
loop_
_entity.id
_entity.type
_entity.pdbx_description
1 polymer ?
#
loop_
_entity_poly.entity_id
_entity_poly.type
_entity_poly.pdbx_seq_one_letter_code
_entity_poly.pdbx_strand_id
1 'polypeptide(L)'
;MNRKITIIISIALVAFVGILVLTMMKDANQVSFSATVLENNQTSILVEPFEGEDELRSSDKIVVRVPGASNQLEDLSEFRPGEPARFFMTLAN
;
A
#
# COMPACT_ATOMS: atom_id res chain seq x y z
N MET A 1 -24.49 -26.43 30.58
CA MET A 1 -24.27 -26.02 29.17
C MET A 1 -24.36 -27.27 28.30
N ASN A 2 -25.19 -27.26 27.25
CA ASN A 2 -25.45 -28.47 26.46
C ASN A 2 -24.21 -28.81 25.62
N ARG A 3 -23.71 -30.06 25.69
CA ARG A 3 -22.48 -30.49 24.98
C ARG A 3 -22.50 -30.13 23.49
N LYS A 4 -23.67 -30.19 22.86
CA LYS A 4 -23.89 -29.79 21.45
C LYS A 4 -23.66 -28.29 21.23
N ILE A 5 -24.12 -27.45 22.15
CA ILE A 5 -23.94 -25.99 22.10
C ILE A 5 -22.46 -25.63 22.29
N THR A 6 -21.76 -26.31 23.21
CA THR A 6 -20.32 -26.09 23.43
C THR A 6 -19.49 -26.41 22.19
N ILE A 7 -19.80 -27.50 21.47
CA ILE A 7 -19.10 -27.89 20.24
C ILE A 7 -19.36 -26.89 19.11
N ILE A 8 -20.60 -26.40 18.95
CA ILE A 8 -20.94 -25.41 17.92
C ILE A 8 -20.17 -24.10 18.16
N ILE A 9 -20.12 -23.64 19.41
CA ILE A 9 -19.40 -22.42 19.78
C ILE A 9 -17.90 -22.57 19.53
N SER A 10 -17.30 -23.72 19.85
CA SER A 10 -15.86 -23.91 19.63
C SER A 10 -15.50 -23.93 18.14
N ILE A 11 -16.33 -24.53 17.28
CA ILE A 11 -16.11 -24.52 15.83
C ILE A 11 -16.27 -23.11 15.26
N ALA A 12 -17.31 -22.38 15.69
CA ALA A 12 -17.53 -21.00 15.26
C ALA A 12 -16.38 -20.07 15.66
N LEU A 13 -15.81 -20.26 16.86
CA LEU A 13 -14.68 -19.47 17.35
C LEU A 13 -13.42 -19.72 16.51
N VAL A 14 -13.10 -20.98 16.18
CA VAL A 14 -11.93 -21.32 15.35
C VAL A 14 -12.09 -20.75 13.93
N ALA A 15 -13.28 -20.85 13.34
CA ALA A 15 -13.56 -20.28 12.03
C ALA A 15 -13.40 -18.75 12.03
N PHE A 16 -13.87 -18.07 13.07
CA PHE A 16 -13.74 -16.62 13.21
C PHE A 16 -12.27 -16.17 13.31
N VAL A 17 -11.46 -16.86 14.12
CA VAL A 17 -10.03 -16.57 14.24
C VAL A 17 -9.30 -16.80 12.92
N GLY A 18 -9.64 -17.88 12.19
CA GLY A 18 -9.06 -18.17 10.88
C GLY A 18 -9.32 -17.06 9.85
N ILE A 19 -10.55 -16.54 9.80
CA ILE A 19 -10.91 -15.41 8.93
C ILE A 19 -10.12 -14.16 9.32
N LEU A 20 -9.99 -13.88 10.62
CA LEU A 20 -9.29 -12.69 11.11
C LEU A 20 -7.79 -12.69 10.75
N VAL A 21 -7.13 -13.85 10.88
CA VAL A 21 -5.72 -13.99 10.48
C VAL A 21 -5.54 -13.80 8.98
N LEU A 22 -6.42 -14.40 8.15
CA LEU A 22 -6.39 -14.23 6.69
C LEU A 22 -6.55 -12.77 6.27
N THR A 23 -7.38 -11.98 6.97
CA THR A 23 -7.53 -10.55 6.67
C THR A 23 -6.28 -9.74 7.01
N MET A 24 -5.58 -10.06 8.11
CA MET A 24 -4.39 -9.31 8.52
C MET A 24 -3.15 -9.59 7.66
N MET A 25 -3.00 -10.80 7.11
CA MET A 25 -1.86 -11.13 6.25
C MET A 25 -1.91 -10.45 4.88
N LYS A 26 -3.07 -9.94 4.46
CA LYS A 26 -3.25 -9.33 3.15
C LYS A 26 -2.56 -7.96 3.02
N ASP A 27 -2.37 -7.26 4.12
CA ASP A 27 -1.83 -5.89 4.13
C ASP A 27 -0.31 -5.83 4.43
N ALA A 28 0.31 -6.95 4.80
CA ALA A 28 1.69 -6.99 5.27
C ALA A 28 2.75 -6.72 4.18
N ASN A 29 2.36 -6.67 2.90
CA ASN A 29 3.29 -6.53 1.76
C ASN A 29 3.17 -5.19 1.02
N GLN A 30 2.39 -4.25 1.56
CA GLN A 30 2.17 -2.93 0.96
C GLN A 30 2.90 -1.87 1.81
N VAL A 31 3.97 -1.31 1.24
CA VAL A 31 4.68 -0.17 1.83
C VAL A 31 4.04 1.11 1.29
N SER A 32 3.96 2.16 2.10
CA SER A 32 3.42 3.45 1.65
C SER A 32 4.18 4.61 2.25
N PHE A 33 4.42 5.64 1.46
CA PHE A 33 5.03 6.89 1.92
C PHE A 33 4.30 8.12 1.38
N SER A 34 4.42 9.21 2.13
CA SER A 34 3.89 10.52 1.75
C SER A 34 5.01 11.40 1.18
N ALA A 35 4.71 12.13 0.10
CA ALA A 35 5.69 12.97 -0.59
C ALA A 35 5.04 14.20 -1.26
N THR A 36 5.84 15.24 -1.50
CA THR A 36 5.46 16.38 -2.35
C THR A 36 5.81 16.08 -3.80
N VAL A 37 4.88 16.32 -4.73
CA VAL A 37 5.19 16.27 -6.16
C VAL A 37 6.03 17.48 -6.55
N LEU A 38 7.22 17.26 -7.08
CA LEU A 38 8.11 18.33 -7.56
C LEU A 38 7.91 18.60 -9.06
N GLU A 39 7.84 17.55 -9.87
CA GLU A 39 7.70 17.64 -11.33
C GLU A 39 6.82 16.50 -11.86
N ASN A 40 6.11 16.74 -12.97
CA ASN A 40 5.28 15.74 -13.64
C ASN A 40 5.59 15.70 -15.15
N ASN A 41 5.98 14.53 -15.64
CA ASN A 41 6.27 14.22 -17.04
C ASN A 41 5.23 13.26 -17.66
N GLN A 42 3.97 13.33 -17.22
CA GLN A 42 2.83 12.49 -17.59
C GLN A 42 2.96 11.02 -17.18
N THR A 43 4.02 10.33 -17.57
CA THR A 43 4.23 8.89 -17.26
C THR A 43 5.21 8.66 -16.12
N SER A 44 5.81 9.74 -15.62
CA SER A 44 6.71 9.71 -14.47
C SER A 44 6.62 11.01 -13.70
N ILE A 45 6.73 10.92 -12.38
CA ILE A 45 6.69 12.08 -11.49
C ILE A 45 7.94 12.08 -10.61
N LEU A 46 8.49 13.26 -10.38
CA LEU A 46 9.57 13.48 -9.42
C LEU A 46 8.93 13.91 -8.11
N VAL A 47 9.24 13.21 -7.02
CA VAL A 47 8.67 13.48 -5.71
C VAL A 47 9.76 13.60 -4.65
N GLU A 48 9.46 14.35 -3.60
CA GLU A 48 10.28 14.49 -2.40
C GLU A 48 9.51 13.94 -1.20
N PRO A 49 9.92 12.79 -0.64
CA PRO A 49 9.30 12.24 0.57
C PRO A 49 9.36 13.21 1.74
N PHE A 50 8.36 13.17 2.62
CA PHE A 50 8.42 13.94 3.86
C PHE A 50 9.49 13.36 4.80
N GLU A 51 10.05 14.21 5.65
CA GLU A 51 11.05 13.76 6.62
C GLU A 51 10.46 12.67 7.53
N GLY A 52 11.13 11.51 7.55
CA GLY A 52 10.71 10.36 8.35
C GLY A 52 9.69 9.42 7.68
N GLU A 53 9.21 9.71 6.47
CA GLU A 53 8.40 8.80 5.66
C GLU A 53 9.31 7.91 4.81
N ASP A 54 9.20 6.58 5.01
CA ASP A 54 10.06 5.51 4.50
C ASP A 54 11.55 5.60 4.83
N GLU A 55 12.15 4.44 5.12
CA GLU A 55 13.59 4.26 5.36
C GLU A 55 14.46 4.59 4.12
N LEU A 56 13.85 5.00 3.01
CA LEU A 56 14.47 5.61 1.84
C LEU A 56 14.85 7.05 2.16
N ARG A 57 15.93 7.19 2.94
CA ARG A 57 16.69 8.42 3.25
C ARG A 57 16.00 9.71 2.77
N SER A 58 15.33 10.39 3.70
CA SER A 58 14.73 11.75 3.73
C SER A 58 15.42 12.90 2.96
N SER A 59 16.37 12.66 2.08
CA SER A 59 17.08 13.65 1.28
C SER A 59 17.15 13.30 -0.21
N ASP A 60 16.69 12.12 -0.61
CA ASP A 60 16.74 11.69 -2.01
C ASP A 60 15.41 11.98 -2.71
N LYS A 61 15.50 12.61 -3.89
CA LYS A 61 14.35 12.77 -4.79
C LYS A 61 14.08 11.45 -5.49
N ILE A 62 12.82 11.05 -5.56
CA ILE A 62 12.40 9.77 -6.11
C ILE A 62 11.66 9.99 -7.42
N VAL A 63 11.98 9.19 -8.44
CA VAL A 63 11.19 9.13 -9.69
C VAL A 63 10.20 7.97 -9.57
N VAL A 64 8.91 8.30 -9.55
CA VAL A 64 7.84 7.30 -9.48
C VAL A 64 7.31 7.03 -10.89
N ARG A 65 7.10 5.75 -11.19
CA ARG A 65 6.48 5.24 -12.42
C ARG A 65 5.53 4.12 -12.05
N VAL A 66 4.32 4.14 -12.59
CA VAL A 66 3.31 3.11 -12.31
C VAL A 66 3.15 2.24 -13.55
N PRO A 67 3.45 0.93 -13.47
CA PRO A 67 3.19 0.02 -14.56
C PRO A 67 1.68 -0.20 -14.71
N GLY A 68 1.16 0.05 -15.91
CA GLY A 68 -0.22 -0.20 -16.29
C GLY A 68 -0.40 -1.55 -17.01
N ALA A 69 -1.63 -1.81 -17.47
CA ALA A 69 -1.93 -3.03 -18.20
C ALA A 69 -1.23 -3.06 -19.57
N SER A 70 -0.56 -4.17 -19.90
CA SER A 70 0.13 -4.41 -21.18
C SER A 70 1.45 -3.65 -21.40
N ASN A 71 2.32 -3.58 -20.38
CA ASN A 71 3.65 -2.96 -20.44
C ASN A 71 3.65 -1.46 -20.77
N GLN A 72 2.51 -0.78 -20.64
CA GLN A 72 2.42 0.67 -20.72
C GLN A 72 2.56 1.28 -19.33
N LEU A 73 2.99 2.53 -19.24
CA LEU A 73 2.97 3.29 -17.99
C LEU A 73 1.62 3.97 -17.84
N GLU A 74 1.12 4.04 -16.62
CA GLU A 74 -0.12 4.78 -16.31
C GLU A 74 0.05 6.28 -16.60
N ASP A 75 -1.07 6.93 -16.90
CA ASP A 75 -1.13 8.39 -17.00
C ASP A 75 -1.24 9.01 -15.61
N LEU A 76 -0.20 9.74 -15.23
CA LEU A 76 -0.06 10.44 -13.96
C LEU A 76 -0.35 11.94 -14.10
N SER A 77 -1.00 12.38 -15.19
CA SER A 77 -1.35 13.79 -15.41
C SER A 77 -2.26 14.39 -14.34
N GLU A 78 -2.89 13.56 -13.51
CA GLU A 78 -3.68 14.03 -12.36
C GLU A 78 -2.84 14.65 -11.25
N PHE A 79 -1.55 14.30 -11.13
CA PHE A 79 -0.66 14.80 -10.08
C PHE A 79 -0.11 16.18 -10.43
N ARG A 80 -0.32 17.16 -9.55
CA ARG A 80 0.14 18.54 -9.79
C ARG A 80 1.40 18.84 -8.98
N PRO A 81 2.41 19.51 -9.57
CA PRO A 81 3.55 20.02 -8.82
C PRO A 81 3.11 20.90 -7.64
N GLY A 82 3.73 20.66 -6.47
CA GLY A 82 3.43 21.31 -5.21
C GLY A 82 2.31 20.66 -4.39
N GLU A 83 1.60 19.67 -4.93
CA GLU A 83 0.57 18.94 -4.18
C GLU A 83 1.16 17.73 -3.43
N PRO A 84 0.73 17.50 -2.18
CA PRO A 84 1.11 16.31 -1.44
C PRO A 84 0.33 15.09 -1.97
N ALA A 85 1.02 13.96 -2.07
CA ALA A 85 0.43 12.69 -2.50
C ALA A 85 0.95 11.53 -1.65
N ARG A 86 0.12 10.49 -1.53
CA ARG A 86 0.48 9.24 -0.84
C ARG A 86 0.68 8.14 -1.89
N PHE A 87 1.85 7.53 -1.87
CA PHE A 87 2.24 6.48 -2.80
C PHE A 87 2.20 5.13 -2.10
N PHE A 88 1.74 4.11 -2.82
CA PHE A 88 1.72 2.74 -2.34
C PHE A 88 2.64 1.90 -3.22
N MET A 89 3.64 1.29 -2.62
CA MET A 89 4.59 0.41 -3.28
C MET A 89 4.29 -1.03 -2.91
N THR A 90 4.19 -1.88 -3.93
CA THR A 90 4.15 -3.33 -3.73
C THR A 90 5.57 -3.84 -3.89
N LEU A 91 6.13 -4.39 -2.81
CA LEU A 91 7.41 -5.09 -2.89
C LEU A 91 7.18 -6.41 -3.63
N ALA A 92 7.66 -6.50 -4.87
CA ALA A 92 7.72 -7.77 -5.58
C ALA A 92 8.73 -8.67 -4.85
N ASN A 93 8.24 -9.77 -4.28
CA ASN A 93 9.06 -10.81 -3.66
C ASN A 93 9.61 -11.75 -4.72
#